data_AF-A0A2A5F3R3-F1
#
_entry.id   AF-A0A2A5F3R3-F1
#
_cell.length_a   1.000
_cell.length_b   1.000
_cell.length_c   1.000
_cell.angle_alpha   90.00
_cell.angle_beta   90.00
_cell.angle_gamma   90.00
#
_symmetry.space_group_name_H-M   'P 1'
#
loop_
_entity.id
_entity.type
_entity.pdbx_description
1 polymer ?
#
loop_
_entity_poly.entity_id
_entity_poly.type
_entity_poly.pdbx_seq_one_letter_code
_entity_poly.pdbx_strand_id
1 'polypeptide(L)'
;MKKTPKNPTGYNFGHPWYYVLGGVILSPKQIRAEVSAGSYQGYMAEEINAVDNKPEPHRSEELRAFKAKFANDLAEDISRYRQIAGAIRQDRTENPIFIEPDSCADVHTDISLKYAHIYNDFAHLNYIEDLLAQQADLFG
;
A
#
# COMPACT_ATOMS: atom_id res chain seq x y z
N MET A 1 -2.87 -20.47 -11.80
CA MET A 1 -3.25 -19.88 -10.49
C MET A 1 -2.19 -20.26 -9.47
N LYS A 2 -1.41 -19.31 -8.95
CA LYS A 2 -0.49 -19.58 -7.84
C LYS A 2 -1.33 -19.66 -6.56
N LYS A 3 -1.32 -20.81 -5.88
CA LYS A 3 -2.04 -21.02 -4.63
C LYS A 3 -1.55 -19.98 -3.61
N THR A 4 -2.44 -19.14 -3.11
CA THR A 4 -2.17 -18.27 -1.96
C THR A 4 -1.75 -19.19 -0.81
N PRO A 5 -0.54 -19.02 -0.22
CA PRO A 5 -0.14 -19.85 0.90
C PRO A 5 -1.18 -19.68 2.02
N LYS A 6 -1.62 -20.81 2.61
CA LYS A 6 -2.45 -20.81 3.82
C LYS A 6 -1.79 -19.85 4.81
N ASN A 7 -2.49 -18.77 5.16
CA ASN A 7 -1.97 -17.77 6.07
C ASN A 7 -1.86 -18.39 7.47
N PRO A 8 -0.66 -18.81 7.91
CA PRO A 8 -0.52 -19.60 9.12
C PRO A 8 -0.67 -18.75 10.38
N THR A 9 -0.67 -17.41 10.24
CA THR A 9 -0.71 -16.47 11.35
C THR A 9 -2.13 -16.07 11.75
N GLY A 10 -3.12 -16.23 10.85
CA GLY A 10 -4.48 -15.72 11.06
C GLY A 10 -4.64 -14.20 10.88
N TYR A 11 -3.56 -13.45 10.62
CA TYR A 11 -3.56 -11.99 10.50
C TYR A 11 -3.24 -11.52 9.08
N ASN A 12 -3.77 -10.37 8.65
CA ASN A 12 -3.44 -9.81 7.34
C ASN A 12 -2.10 -9.04 7.35
N PHE A 13 -1.57 -8.72 6.17
CA PHE A 13 -0.29 -8.00 6.00
C PHE A 13 -0.26 -6.59 6.64
N GLY A 14 -1.42 -5.98 6.90
CA GLY A 14 -1.55 -4.69 7.57
C GLY A 14 -1.62 -4.81 9.09
N HIS A 15 -1.46 -6.00 9.66
CA HIS A 15 -1.56 -6.22 11.09
C HIS A 15 -0.18 -6.57 11.70
N PRO A 16 0.26 -5.93 12.80
CA PRO A 16 1.59 -6.15 13.37
C PRO A 16 1.88 -7.61 13.71
N TRP A 17 0.91 -8.31 14.30
CA TRP A 17 1.05 -9.73 14.68
C TRP A 17 1.33 -10.68 13.52
N TYR A 18 0.98 -10.30 12.28
CA TYR A 18 1.38 -11.07 11.10
C TYR A 18 2.91 -11.21 11.04
N TYR A 19 3.64 -10.13 11.33
CA TYR A 19 5.10 -10.11 11.28
C TYR A 19 5.73 -10.70 12.53
N VAL A 20 5.11 -10.54 13.69
CA VAL A 20 5.54 -11.19 14.93
C VAL A 20 5.55 -12.72 14.76
N LEU A 21 4.50 -13.28 14.17
CA LEU A 21 4.34 -14.73 13.96
C LEU A 21 5.08 -15.26 12.72
N GLY A 22 6.09 -14.54 12.24
CA GLY A 22 6.93 -15.02 11.14
C GLY A 22 6.33 -14.87 9.74
N GLY A 23 5.27 -14.07 9.59
CA GLY A 23 4.63 -13.82 8.30
C GLY A 23 5.61 -13.35 7.22
N VAL A 24 5.30 -13.68 5.97
CA VAL A 24 6.11 -13.35 4.79
C VAL A 24 6.05 -11.86 4.52
N ILE A 25 7.22 -11.21 4.44
CA ILE A 25 7.36 -9.82 4.05
C ILE A 25 7.26 -9.71 2.53
N LEU A 26 6.18 -9.09 2.04
CA LEU A 26 5.94 -8.91 0.61
C LEU A 26 6.92 -7.91 -0.02
N SER A 27 7.25 -8.12 -1.28
CA SER A 27 7.93 -7.11 -2.09
C SER A 27 6.92 -6.04 -2.57
N PRO A 28 7.37 -4.80 -2.85
CA PRO A 28 6.48 -3.77 -3.42
C PRO A 28 5.74 -4.22 -4.70
N LYS A 29 6.37 -5.09 -5.51
CA LYS A 29 5.74 -5.68 -6.70
C LYS A 29 4.59 -6.61 -6.34
N GLN A 30 4.71 -7.39 -5.27
CA GLN A 30 3.62 -8.23 -4.76
C GLN A 30 2.50 -7.37 -4.18
N ILE A 31 2.83 -6.33 -3.41
CA ILE A 31 1.82 -5.41 -2.86
C ILE A 31 1.02 -4.77 -4.00
N ARG A 32 1.70 -4.27 -5.05
CA ARG A 32 1.03 -3.73 -6.24
C ARG A 32 0.11 -4.75 -6.91
N ALA A 33 0.56 -6.00 -7.04
CA ALA A 33 -0.25 -7.06 -7.64
C ALA A 33 -1.51 -7.38 -6.82
N GLU A 34 -1.42 -7.36 -5.49
CA GLU A 34 -2.58 -7.53 -4.59
C GLU A 34 -3.57 -6.38 -4.78
N VAL A 35 -3.09 -5.13 -4.82
CA VAL A 35 -3.94 -3.95 -5.06
C VAL A 35 -4.63 -4.05 -6.42
N SER A 36 -3.88 -4.36 -7.49
CA SER A 36 -4.42 -4.48 -8.85
C SER A 36 -5.39 -5.65 -9.04
N ALA A 37 -5.40 -6.64 -8.14
CA ALA A 37 -6.36 -7.73 -8.17
C ALA A 37 -7.69 -7.36 -7.49
N GLY A 38 -7.70 -6.29 -6.69
CA GLY A 38 -8.88 -5.77 -6.01
C GLY A 38 -9.53 -4.59 -6.74
N SER A 39 -10.65 -4.11 -6.18
CA SER A 39 -11.36 -2.90 -6.63
C SER A 39 -11.28 -1.76 -5.61
N TYR A 40 -10.36 -1.86 -4.65
CA TYR A 40 -10.19 -0.85 -3.61
C TYR A 40 -9.47 0.38 -4.18
N GLN A 41 -10.04 1.56 -3.93
CA GLN A 41 -9.58 2.84 -4.48
C GLN A 41 -8.74 3.66 -3.49
N GLY A 42 -8.51 3.13 -2.29
CA GLY A 42 -7.84 3.84 -1.20
C GLY A 42 -8.80 4.69 -0.37
N TYR A 43 -8.30 5.28 0.71
CA TYR A 43 -9.10 6.09 1.64
C TYR A 43 -9.49 7.48 1.09
N MET A 44 -8.61 8.12 0.29
CA MET A 44 -8.85 9.40 -0.41
C MET A 44 -9.82 9.32 -1.62
N ALA A 45 -10.60 8.24 -1.77
CA ALA A 45 -11.44 8.05 -2.95
C ALA A 45 -12.50 9.16 -3.08
N GLU A 46 -13.07 9.61 -1.96
CA GLU A 46 -14.07 10.69 -1.94
C GLU A 46 -13.48 12.02 -2.39
N GLU A 47 -12.29 12.39 -1.92
CA GLU A 47 -11.57 13.60 -2.32
C GLU A 47 -11.15 13.55 -3.78
N ILE A 48 -10.69 12.39 -4.26
CA ILE A 48 -10.36 12.19 -5.67
C ILE A 48 -11.62 12.38 -6.54
N ASN A 49 -12.76 11.85 -6.12
CA ASN A 49 -14.04 12.06 -6.82
C ASN A 49 -14.48 13.52 -6.82
N ALA A 50 -14.28 14.23 -5.71
CA ALA A 50 -14.60 15.66 -5.65
C ALA A 50 -13.75 16.47 -6.65
N VAL A 51 -12.49 16.09 -6.87
CA VAL A 51 -11.64 16.67 -7.90
C VAL A 51 -12.11 16.27 -9.31
N ASP A 52 -12.47 15.01 -9.52
CA ASP A 52 -12.92 14.51 -10.83
C ASP A 52 -14.20 15.20 -11.34
N ASN A 53 -15.05 15.68 -10.43
CA ASN A 53 -16.27 16.43 -10.77
C ASN A 53 -16.04 17.90 -11.14
N LYS A 54 -14.79 18.40 -11.12
CA LYS A 54 -14.48 19.77 -11.52
C LYS A 54 -14.56 19.91 -13.05
N PRO A 55 -14.82 21.13 -13.57
CA PRO A 55 -14.67 21.38 -15.00
C PRO A 55 -13.18 21.34 -15.41
N GLU A 56 -12.92 21.02 -16.69
CA GLU A 56 -11.59 21.19 -17.26
C GLU A 56 -11.24 22.68 -17.40
N PRO A 57 -9.97 23.09 -17.23
CA PRO A 57 -8.78 22.25 -17.01
C PRO A 57 -8.51 21.87 -15.54
N HIS A 58 -9.27 22.43 -14.58
CA HIS A 58 -8.99 22.27 -13.14
C HIS A 58 -9.00 20.80 -12.70
N ARG A 59 -9.94 20.01 -13.25
CA ARG A 59 -10.00 18.56 -13.04
C ARG A 59 -8.67 17.88 -13.34
N SER A 60 -8.20 17.98 -14.58
CA SER A 60 -6.99 17.24 -15.00
C SER A 60 -5.71 17.80 -14.36
N GLU A 61 -5.65 19.09 -14.05
CA GLU A 61 -4.52 19.69 -13.32
C GLU A 61 -4.42 19.16 -11.89
N GLU A 62 -5.53 19.15 -11.15
CA GLU A 62 -5.54 18.69 -9.76
C GLU A 62 -5.36 17.17 -9.65
N LEU A 63 -5.95 16.38 -10.56
CA LEU A 63 -5.68 14.93 -10.62
C LEU A 63 -4.20 14.64 -10.87
N ARG A 64 -3.52 15.40 -11.74
CA ARG A 64 -2.06 15.28 -11.94
C ARG A 64 -1.27 15.70 -10.70
N ALA A 65 -1.73 16.70 -9.96
CA ALA A 65 -1.10 17.10 -8.70
C ALA A 65 -1.23 16.00 -7.63
N PHE A 66 -2.40 15.38 -7.48
CA PHE A 66 -2.59 14.21 -6.62
C PHE A 66 -1.73 13.03 -7.05
N LYS A 67 -1.66 12.73 -8.35
CA LYS A 67 -0.77 11.69 -8.88
C LYS A 67 0.69 11.94 -8.48
N ALA A 68 1.18 13.17 -8.63
CA ALA A 68 2.54 13.52 -8.26
C ALA A 68 2.79 13.39 -6.75
N LYS A 69 1.83 13.82 -5.92
CA LYS A 69 1.89 13.65 -4.46
C LYS A 69 2.00 12.18 -4.07
N PHE A 70 1.05 11.34 -4.47
CA PHE A 70 1.05 9.92 -4.08
C PHE A 70 2.23 9.14 -4.66
N ALA A 71 2.75 9.54 -5.82
CA ALA A 71 3.98 8.94 -6.36
C ALA A 71 5.21 9.22 -5.47
N ASN A 72 5.30 10.43 -4.90
CA ASN A 72 6.36 10.80 -3.97
C ASN A 72 6.20 10.09 -2.61
N ASP A 73 5.00 10.10 -2.05
CA ASP A 73 4.66 9.41 -0.79
C ASP A 73 4.99 7.91 -0.89
N LEU A 74 4.58 7.27 -2.00
CA LEU A 74 4.88 5.87 -2.29
C LEU A 74 6.38 5.60 -2.35
N ALA A 75 7.17 6.48 -2.97
CA ALA A 75 8.61 6.30 -3.08
C ALA A 75 9.29 6.37 -1.70
N GLU A 76 8.88 7.31 -0.86
CA GLU A 76 9.35 7.44 0.52
C GLU A 76 8.98 6.21 1.35
N ASP A 77 7.72 5.79 1.28
CA ASP A 77 7.22 4.65 2.04
C ASP A 77 7.84 3.32 1.59
N ILE A 78 8.07 3.12 0.29
CA ILE A 78 8.84 1.97 -0.22
C ILE A 78 10.28 1.98 0.33
N SER A 79 10.92 3.14 0.37
CA SER A 79 12.28 3.27 0.89
C SER A 79 12.33 2.86 2.37
N ARG A 80 11.44 3.42 3.19
CA ARG A 80 11.35 3.10 4.62
C ARG A 80 10.94 1.65 4.86
N TYR A 81 9.97 1.14 4.11
CA TYR A 81 9.53 -0.25 4.18
C TYR A 81 10.68 -1.23 3.92
N ARG A 82 11.54 -0.96 2.93
CA ARG A 82 12.71 -1.80 2.62
C ARG A 82 13.72 -1.84 3.78
N GLN A 83 13.95 -0.70 4.44
CA GLN A 83 14.84 -0.64 5.61
C GLN A 83 14.29 -1.50 6.76
N ILE A 84 13.01 -1.33 7.09
CA ILE A 84 12.36 -2.09 8.17
C ILE A 84 12.31 -3.59 7.82
N ALA A 85 11.98 -3.93 6.58
CA ALA A 85 12.01 -5.31 6.09
C ALA A 85 13.40 -5.95 6.20
N GLY A 86 14.46 -5.18 5.95
CA GLY A 86 15.84 -5.61 6.16
C GLY A 86 16.12 -5.91 7.63
N ALA A 87 15.75 -4.98 8.53
CA ALA A 87 15.93 -5.14 9.97
C ALA A 87 15.20 -6.38 10.51
N ILE A 88 13.94 -6.60 10.12
CA ILE A 88 13.18 -7.80 10.55
C ILE A 88 13.82 -9.09 10.02
N ARG A 89 14.31 -9.11 8.77
CA ARG A 89 14.98 -10.31 8.21
C ARG A 89 16.28 -10.61 8.93
N GLN A 90 17.05 -9.59 9.27
CA GLN A 90 18.28 -9.74 10.04
C GLN A 90 17.96 -10.26 11.45
N ASP A 91 17.01 -9.61 12.14
CA ASP A 91 16.56 -10.04 13.47
C ASP A 91 16.10 -11.50 13.47
N ARG A 92 15.28 -11.92 12.50
CA ARG A 92 14.85 -13.33 12.36
C ARG A 92 15.98 -14.33 12.08
N THR A 93 17.14 -13.86 11.61
CA THR A 93 18.32 -14.70 11.37
C THR A 93 19.11 -14.89 12.67
N GLU A 94 19.18 -13.85 13.49
CA GLU A 94 19.89 -13.83 14.78
C GLU A 94 19.03 -14.43 15.91
N ASN A 95 17.71 -14.24 15.83
CA ASN A 95 16.71 -14.64 16.81
C ASN A 95 15.63 -15.50 16.14
N PRO A 96 15.51 -16.80 16.49
CA PRO A 96 14.44 -17.64 15.98
C PRO A 96 13.06 -17.08 16.35
N ILE A 97 12.09 -17.23 15.44
CA ILE A 97 10.70 -16.77 15.66
C ILE A 97 10.14 -17.41 16.94
N PHE A 98 9.74 -16.59 17.89
CA PHE A 98 9.14 -17.03 19.14
C PHE A 98 7.75 -17.64 18.90
N ILE A 99 7.50 -18.79 19.52
CA ILE A 99 6.22 -19.52 19.42
C ILE A 99 5.14 -18.84 20.27
N GLU A 100 5.53 -18.10 21.32
CA GLU A 100 4.63 -17.36 22.22
C GLU A 100 5.22 -15.96 22.51
N PRO A 101 5.01 -14.99 21.60
CA PRO A 101 5.47 -13.62 21.82
C PRO A 101 4.58 -12.91 22.83
N ASP A 102 5.17 -12.26 23.83
CA ASP A 102 4.42 -11.50 24.85
C ASP A 102 3.92 -10.13 24.33
N SER A 103 4.54 -9.60 23.26
CA SER A 103 4.18 -8.30 22.69
C SER A 103 4.67 -8.13 21.25
N CYS A 104 4.12 -7.12 20.56
CA CYS A 104 4.66 -6.64 19.29
C CYS A 104 5.67 -5.51 19.53
N ALA A 105 6.91 -5.68 19.05
CA ALA A 105 7.88 -4.58 18.99
C ALA A 105 7.50 -3.53 17.91
N ASP A 106 7.99 -2.30 18.08
CA ASP A 106 7.74 -1.17 17.17
C ASP A 106 8.01 -1.51 15.70
N VAL A 107 9.05 -2.30 15.42
CA VAL A 107 9.42 -2.72 14.06
C VAL A 107 8.29 -3.47 13.33
N HIS A 108 7.46 -4.23 14.06
CA HIS A 108 6.33 -4.97 13.51
C HIS A 108 5.14 -4.04 13.21
N THR A 109 4.93 -3.05 14.07
CA THR A 109 3.92 -2.01 13.86
C THR A 109 4.32 -1.15 12.68
N ASP A 110 5.56 -0.67 12.63
CA ASP A 110 6.11 0.15 11.57
C ASP A 110 5.98 -0.52 10.20
N ILE A 111 6.36 -1.80 10.06
CA ILE A 111 6.22 -2.49 8.77
C ILE A 111 4.76 -2.66 8.35
N SER A 112 3.86 -2.88 9.31
CA SER A 112 2.43 -3.04 9.03
C SER A 112 1.79 -1.73 8.56
N LEU A 113 2.18 -0.61 9.16
CA LEU A 113 1.74 0.74 8.76
C LEU A 113 2.29 1.10 7.38
N LYS A 114 3.58 0.86 7.14
CA LYS A 114 4.17 1.12 5.82
C LYS A 114 3.61 0.21 4.73
N TYR A 115 3.25 -1.04 5.04
CA TYR A 115 2.48 -1.87 4.12
C TYR A 115 1.13 -1.20 3.78
N ALA A 116 0.37 -0.74 4.78
CA ALA A 116 -0.94 -0.13 4.57
C ALA A 116 -0.84 1.16 3.73
N HIS A 117 0.16 2.00 3.98
CA HIS A 117 0.38 3.20 3.18
C HIS A 117 0.70 2.87 1.72
N ILE A 118 1.67 1.98 1.47
CA ILE A 118 2.03 1.53 0.11
C ILE A 118 0.81 0.96 -0.61
N TYR A 119 -0.01 0.17 0.09
CA TYR A 119 -1.25 -0.39 -0.46
C TYR A 119 -2.24 0.71 -0.86
N ASN A 120 -2.44 1.71 0.00
CA ASN A 120 -3.31 2.86 -0.30
C ASN A 120 -2.76 3.71 -1.46
N ASP A 121 -1.48 4.03 -1.48
CA ASP A 121 -0.90 4.85 -2.55
C ASP A 121 -0.99 4.15 -3.92
N PHE A 122 -0.76 2.84 -3.98
CA PHE A 122 -1.02 2.09 -5.20
C PHE A 122 -2.49 2.14 -5.62
N ALA A 123 -3.42 2.05 -4.67
CA ALA A 123 -4.86 2.12 -4.96
C ALA A 123 -5.24 3.51 -5.50
N HIS A 124 -4.74 4.58 -4.89
CA HIS A 124 -4.91 5.95 -5.35
C HIS A 124 -4.35 6.18 -6.74
N LEU A 125 -3.11 5.73 -6.99
CA LEU A 125 -2.46 5.91 -8.28
C LEU A 125 -3.20 5.16 -9.40
N ASN A 126 -3.61 3.91 -9.16
CA ASN A 126 -4.42 3.17 -10.14
C ASN A 126 -5.72 3.93 -10.43
N TYR A 127 -6.41 4.40 -9.38
CA TYR A 127 -7.69 5.08 -9.55
C TYR A 127 -7.57 6.40 -10.31
N ILE A 128 -6.57 7.22 -9.96
CA ILE A 128 -6.31 8.49 -10.66
C ILE A 128 -5.90 8.24 -12.11
N GLU A 129 -5.14 7.19 -12.40
CA GLU A 129 -4.80 6.81 -13.78
C GLU A 129 -6.03 6.44 -14.60
N ASP A 130 -6.96 5.68 -14.01
CA ASP A 130 -8.23 5.33 -14.66
C ASP A 130 -9.08 6.57 -14.96
N LEU A 131 -9.13 7.54 -14.04
CA LEU A 131 -9.86 8.80 -14.24
C LEU A 131 -9.19 9.70 -15.29
N LEU A 132 -7.87 9.84 -15.25
CA LEU A 132 -7.12 10.63 -16.24
C LEU A 132 -7.18 10.04 -17.64
N ALA A 133 -7.39 8.72 -17.77
CA ALA A 133 -7.60 8.07 -19.06
C ALA A 133 -8.97 8.38 -19.69
N GLN A 134 -9.94 8.84 -18.88
CA GLN A 134 -11.24 9.29 -19.37
C GLN A 134 -11.15 10.74 -19.84
N GLN A 135 -11.54 10.96 -21.10
CA GLN A 135 -11.68 12.31 -21.64
C GLN A 135 -13.01 12.90 -21.16
N ALA A 136 -12.96 13.93 -20.31
CA ALA A 136 -14.14 14.72 -19.98
C ALA A 136 -14.64 15.44 -21.25
N ASP A 137 -15.96 15.46 -21.45
CA ASP A 137 -16.56 16.10 -22.63
C ASP A 137 -16.16 17.58 -22.68
N LEU A 138 -15.52 17.98 -23.78
CA LEU A 138 -14.97 19.34 -23.95
C LEU A 138 -16.08 20.38 -24.23
N PHE A 139 -17.33 19.95 -24.40
CA PHE A 139 -18.43 20.78 -24.89
C PHE A 139 -19.77 20.52 -24.18
N GLY A 140 -19.74 20.34 -22.86
CA GLY A 140 -20.98 20.24 -22.06
C GLY A 140 -22.04 21.28 -22.42
#